data_AF-A0A967EQM9-F1
#
_entry.id   AF-A0A967EQM9-F1
#
_cell.length_a   1.000
_cell.length_b   1.000
_cell.length_c   1.000
_cell.angle_alpha   90.00
_cell.angle_beta   90.00
_cell.angle_gamma   90.00
#
_symmetry.space_group_name_H-M   'P 1'
#
loop_
_entity.id
_entity.type
_entity.pdbx_description
1 polymer ?
#
loop_
_entity_poly.entity_id
_entity_poly.type
_entity_poly.pdbx_seq_one_letter_code
_entity_poly.pdbx_strand_id
1 'polypeptide(L)' 'MRSVLSISLPAEKKKEIEERARKAKKTTSSYIIHMVELEKSLISEDELVKMAKKAEKDYKAGKTKKLASLSKLKK' A
#
# COMPACT_ATOMS: atom_id res chain seq x y z
N MET A 1 8.57 -4.80 -27.28
CA MET A 1 9.43 -5.97 -26.99
C MET A 1 8.99 -6.61 -25.69
N ARG A 2 8.87 -7.93 -25.62
CA ARG A 2 8.59 -8.65 -24.37
C ARG A 2 9.91 -9.14 -23.80
N SER A 3 10.15 -8.89 -22.51
CA SER A 3 11.28 -9.47 -21.76
C SER A 3 10.78 -10.61 -20.89
N VAL A 4 11.60 -11.65 -20.73
CA VAL A 4 11.30 -12.80 -19.88
C VAL A 4 12.10 -12.68 -18.59
N LEU A 5 11.43 -12.82 -17.45
CA LEU A 5 12.04 -12.84 -16.12
C LEU A 5 11.99 -14.26 -15.57
N SER A 6 13.17 -14.83 -15.27
CA SER A 6 13.32 -16.11 -14.58
C SER A 6 13.91 -15.86 -13.19
N ILE A 7 13.28 -16.41 -12.16
CA ILE A 7 13.68 -16.20 -10.77
C ILE A 7 13.76 -17.56 -10.06
N SER A 8 14.90 -17.84 -9.43
CA SER A 8 15.06 -18.98 -8.53
C SER A 8 14.51 -18.62 -7.15
N LEU A 9 13.59 -19.44 -6.63
CA LEU A 9 12.94 -19.22 -5.34
C LEU A 9 12.93 -20.52 -4.53
N PRO A 10 13.02 -20.45 -3.19
CA PRO A 10 12.72 -21.58 -2.32
C PRO A 10 11.31 -22.13 -2.62
N ALA A 11 11.16 -23.46 -2.58
CA ALA A 11 9.91 -24.12 -2.94
C ALA A 11 8.70 -23.62 -2.13
N GLU A 12 8.91 -23.35 -0.84
CA GLU A 12 7.88 -22.80 0.06
C GLU A 12 7.41 -21.41 -0.39
N LYS A 13 8.35 -20.54 -0.76
CA LYS A 13 8.02 -19.18 -1.23
C LYS A 13 7.32 -19.18 -2.58
N LYS A 14 7.70 -20.10 -3.47
CA LYS A 14 6.98 -20.30 -4.74
C LYS A 14 5.51 -20.67 -4.49
N LYS A 15 5.26 -21.66 -3.62
CA LYS A 15 3.90 -22.08 -3.26
C LYS A 15 3.09 -20.94 -2.65
N GLU A 16 3.69 -20.19 -1.73
CA GLU A 16 3.05 -19.04 -1.10
C GLU A 16 2.60 -17.98 -2.13
N ILE A 17 3.48 -17.65 -3.08
CA ILE A 17 3.17 -16.69 -4.15
C ILE A 17 2.04 -17.21 -5.05
N GLU A 18 2.07 -18.48 -5.44
CA GLU A 18 1.02 -19.10 -6.27
C GLU A 18 -0.34 -19.11 -5.56
N GLU A 19 -0.37 -19.41 -4.27
CA GLU A 19 -1.59 -19.37 -3.47
C GLU A 19 -2.17 -17.95 -3.34
N ARG A 20 -1.31 -16.96 -3.09
CA ARG A 20 -1.72 -15.55 -3.02
C ARG A 20 -2.25 -15.06 -4.36
N ALA A 21 -1.59 -15.42 -5.46
CA ALA A 21 -2.05 -15.11 -6.81
C ALA A 21 -3.44 -15.71 -7.09
N ARG A 22 -3.65 -16.98 -6.72
CA ARG A 22 -4.95 -17.66 -6.83
C ARG A 22 -6.04 -16.98 -6.01
N LYS A 23 -5.75 -16.61 -4.75
CA LYS A 23 -6.69 -15.87 -3.89
C LYS A 23 -7.07 -14.52 -4.49
N ALA A 24 -6.11 -13.85 -5.13
CA ALA A 24 -6.32 -12.60 -5.85
C ALA A 24 -6.98 -12.78 -7.24
N LYS A 25 -7.32 -14.02 -7.63
CA LYS A 25 -7.84 -14.37 -8.97
C LYS A 25 -6.96 -13.87 -10.12
N LYS A 26 -5.64 -13.92 -9.93
CA LYS A 26 -4.62 -13.50 -10.91
C LYS A 26 -3.68 -14.66 -11.25
N THR A 27 -3.06 -14.59 -12.43
CA THR A 27 -1.90 -15.45 -12.73
C THR A 27 -0.70 -15.02 -11.89
N THR A 28 0.25 -15.93 -11.65
CA THR A 28 1.45 -15.63 -10.85
C THR A 28 2.24 -14.44 -11.40
N SER A 29 2.40 -14.34 -12.72
CA SER A 29 3.08 -13.21 -13.37
C SER A 29 2.32 -11.89 -13.19
N SER A 30 1.00 -11.89 -13.40
CA SER A 30 0.16 -10.70 -13.19
C SER A 30 0.14 -10.27 -11.72
N TYR A 31 0.14 -11.23 -10.80
CA TYR A 31 0.21 -10.97 -9.37
C TYR A 31 1.53 -10.30 -8.99
N ILE A 32 2.67 -10.82 -9.46
CA ILE A 32 4.00 -10.24 -9.19
C ILE A 32 4.09 -8.81 -9.74
N ILE A 33 3.68 -8.58 -10.99
CA ILE A 33 3.68 -7.24 -11.60
C ILE A 33 2.84 -6.27 -10.75
N HIS A 34 1.64 -6.71 -10.36
CA HIS A 34 0.76 -5.91 -9.52
C HIS A 34 1.35 -5.58 -8.15
N MET A 35 2.06 -6.51 -7.52
CA MET A 35 2.73 -6.25 -6.24
C MET A 35 3.84 -5.21 -6.39
N VAL A 36 4.62 -5.25 -7.47
CA VAL A 36 5.67 -4.24 -7.74
C VAL A 36 5.06 -2.86 -7.99
N GLU A 37 3.93 -2.78 -8.69
CA GLU A 37 3.20 -1.52 -8.87
C GLU A 37 2.64 -1.00 -7.54
N LEU A 38 2.08 -1.90 -6.72
CA LEU A 38 1.54 -1.54 -5.43
C LEU A 38 2.64 -1.01 -4.50
N GLU A 39 3.80 -1.66 -4.45
CA GLU A 39 4.96 -1.20 -3.70
C GLU A 39 5.36 0.24 -4.06
N LYS A 40 5.34 0.60 -5.35
CA LYS A 40 5.61 1.98 -5.81
C LYS A 40 4.53 2.98 -5.38
N SER A 41 3.30 2.52 -5.18
CA SER A 41 2.17 3.34 -4.76
C SER A 41 2.03 3.47 -3.25
N LEU A 42 2.69 2.60 -2.48
CA LEU A 42 2.67 2.66 -1.02
C LEU A 42 3.46 3.89 -0.56
N ILE A 43 2.85 4.66 0.33
CA ILE A 43 3.50 5.80 0.99
C ILE A 43 4.69 5.26 1.79
N SER A 44 5.85 5.90 1.65
CA SER A 44 7.03 5.52 2.42
C SER A 44 6.81 5.75 3.92
N GLU A 45 7.49 4.97 4.76
CA GLU A 45 7.41 5.14 6.22
C GLU A 45 7.81 6.56 6.65
N ASP A 46 8.84 7.13 6.04
CA ASP A 46 9.29 8.49 6.30
C ASP A 46 8.23 9.54 5.97
N GLU A 47 7.50 9.35 4.87
CA GLU A 47 6.39 10.23 4.49
C GLU A 47 5.22 10.10 5.46
N LEU A 48 4.89 8.88 5.90
CA LEU A 48 3.88 8.65 6.93
C LEU A 48 4.24 9.37 8.24
N VAL A 49 5.49 9.26 8.69
CA VAL A 49 5.97 9.93 9.91
C VAL A 49 5.94 11.45 9.74
N LYS A 50 6.35 11.98 8.59
CA LYS A 50 6.27 13.43 8.29
C LYS A 50 4.82 13.92 8.31
N MET A 51 3.89 13.18 7.70
CA MET A 51 2.47 13.51 7.71
C MET A 51 1.90 13.51 9.12
N ALA A 52 2.23 12.51 9.93
CA ALA A 52 1.80 12.42 11.32
C ALA A 52 2.30 13.60 12.17
N LYS A 53 3.60 13.91 12.10
CA LYS A 53 4.20 15.06 12.80
C LYS A 53 3.59 16.39 12.37
N LYS A 54 3.32 16.55 11.07
CA LYS A 54 2.64 17.74 10.54
C LYS A 54 1.22 17.85 11.07
N ALA A 55 0.45 16.76 11.06
CA ALA A 55 -0.91 16.74 11.59
C ALA A 55 -0.93 17.08 13.09
N GLU A 56 0.02 16.57 13.88
CA GLU A 56 0.16 16.90 15.30
C GLU A 56 0.46 18.39 15.51
N LYS A 57 1.36 18.96 14.70
CA LYS A 57 1.69 20.38 14.75
C LYS A 57 0.51 21.25 14.36
N ASP A 58 -0.22 20.89 13.31
CA ASP A 58 -1.41 21.62 12.85
C ASP A 58 -2.53 21.55 13.89
N TYR A 59 -2.69 20.41 14.58
CA TYR A 59 -3.59 20.27 15.72
C TYR A 59 -3.21 21.22 16.86
N LYS A 60 -1.95 21.21 17.30
CA LYS A 60 -1.43 22.11 18.35
C LYS A 60 -1.57 23.59 17.97
N ALA A 61 -1.42 23.92 16.70
CA ALA A 61 -1.56 25.28 16.18
C ALA A 61 -3.04 25.70 15.97
N GLY A 62 -4.02 24.85 16.29
CA GLY A 62 -5.45 25.14 16.11
C GLY A 62 -5.89 25.16 14.64
N LYS A 63 -5.07 24.69 13.69
CA LYS A 63 -5.36 24.61 12.25
C LYS A 63 -6.24 23.40 11.92
N THR A 64 -7.25 23.15 12.75
CA THR A 64 -8.15 22.00 12.64
C THR A 64 -9.57 22.45 12.36
N LYS A 65 -10.29 21.69 11.54
CA LYS A 65 -11.71 21.91 11.35
C LYS A 65 -12.47 21.36 12.55
N LYS A 66 -13.03 22.25 13.38
CA LYS A 66 -13.95 21.85 14.45
C LYS A 66 -15.30 21.48 13.83
N LEU A 67 -15.67 20.20 13.91
CA LEU A 67 -16.97 19.73 13.44
C LEU A 67 -17.97 19.79 14.60
N ALA A 68 -19.21 20.21 14.29
CA ALA A 68 -20.28 20.31 15.28
C ALA A 68 -20.77 18.93 15.77
N SER A 69 -20.60 17.89 14.97
CA SER A 69 -21.04 16.53 15.26
C SER A 69 -20.32 15.51 14.38
N LEU A 70 -20.30 14.25 14.82
CA LEU A 70 -19.76 13.12 14.04
C LEU A 70 -20.46 12.95 12.69
N SER A 71 -21.76 13.29 12.59
CA SER A 71 -22.52 13.23 11.34
C SER A 71 -22.00 14.17 10.24
N LYS A 72 -21.22 15.19 10.59
CA LYS A 72 -20.59 16.13 9.66
C LYS A 72 -19.24 15.63 9.12
N LEU A 73 -18.75 14.47 9.53
CA LEU A 73 -17.46 13.91 9.09
C LEU A 73 -17.51 13.32 7.66
N LYS A 74 -18.69 12.93 7.18
CA LYS A 74 -18.89 12.23 5.90
C LYS A 74 -19.48 13.09 4.77
N LYS A 75 -19.66 14.40 4.99
CA LYS A 75 -20.11 15.37 3.99
C LYS A 75 -18.98 16.32 3.64
#